data_AF-A0A955EC48-F1
#
_entry.id   AF-A0A955EC48-F1
#
_cell.length_a   1.000
_cell.length_b   1.000
_cell.length_c   1.000
_cell.angle_alpha   90.00
_cell.angle_beta   90.00
_cell.angle_gamma   90.00
#
_symmetry.space_group_name_H-M   'P 1'
#
loop_
_entity.id
_entity.type
_entity.pdbx_description
1 polymer ?
#
loop_
_entity_poly.entity_id
_entity_poly.type
_entity_poly.pdbx_seq_one_letter_code
_entity_poly.pdbx_strand_id
1 'polypeptide(L)'
;MAFDVNNPYFRTKVMTATPEQLRMMLLEGALQFMRDGREGLAARNYEKSYDGFSQAKAIILELMNALKPEVAPELCARLQALYVYIFRLLTEGS
;
A
#
# COMPACT_ATOMS: atom_id res chain seq x y z
N MET A 1 -0.96 -6.97 12.87
CA MET A 1 -1.81 -6.04 13.63
C MET A 1 -2.80 -5.46 12.63
N ALA A 2 -4.10 -5.65 12.82
CA ALA A 2 -5.09 -5.11 11.89
C ALA A 2 -5.13 -3.59 12.03
N PHE A 3 -5.04 -2.87 10.92
CA PHE A 3 -5.19 -1.42 10.90
C PHE A 3 -6.67 -1.08 11.01
N ASP A 4 -7.13 -0.77 12.22
CA ASP A 4 -8.49 -0.30 12.43
C ASP A 4 -8.55 1.22 12.29
N VAL A 5 -9.03 1.69 11.14
CA VAL A 5 -9.21 3.11 10.83
C VAL A 5 -10.22 3.81 11.75
N ASN A 6 -11.12 3.06 12.39
CA ASN A 6 -12.08 3.60 13.36
C ASN A 6 -11.51 3.64 14.79
N ASN A 7 -10.32 3.08 15.01
CA ASN A 7 -9.68 3.09 16.31
C ASN A 7 -9.06 4.48 16.59
N PRO A 8 -9.46 5.18 17.67
CA PRO A 8 -8.92 6.50 18.01
C PRO A 8 -7.40 6.48 18.25
N TYR A 9 -6.83 5.37 18.72
CA TYR A 9 -5.38 5.23 18.87
C TYR A 9 -4.65 5.18 17.52
N PHE A 10 -5.26 4.57 16.51
CA PHE A 10 -4.71 4.54 15.16
C PHE A 10 -4.68 5.96 14.56
N ARG A 11 -5.79 6.70 14.70
CA ARG A 11 -5.86 8.09 14.26
C ARG A 11 -4.80 8.97 14.93
N THR A 12 -4.64 8.86 16.25
CA THR A 12 -3.59 9.60 16.97
C THR A 12 -2.20 9.21 16.46
N LYS A 13 -1.93 7.91 16.29
CA LYS A 13 -0.65 7.41 15.74
C LYS A 13 -0.35 8.01 14.37
N VAL A 14 -1.33 8.09 13.47
CA VAL A 14 -1.16 8.74 12.16
C VAL A 14 -0.86 10.23 12.31
N MET A 15 -1.61 10.95 13.13
CA MET A 15 -1.47 12.40 13.27
C MET A 15 -0.16 12.84 13.95
N THR A 16 0.48 11.96 14.73
CA THR A 16 1.75 12.25 15.42
C THR A 16 2.96 11.56 14.77
N ALA A 17 2.77 10.79 13.69
CA ALA A 17 3.84 10.06 13.03
C ALA A 17 4.76 11.01 12.25
N THR A 18 6.05 10.71 12.24
CA THR A 18 7.00 11.38 11.35
C THR A 18 6.74 10.98 9.89
N PRO A 19 7.23 11.73 8.89
CA PRO A 19 7.07 11.37 7.47
C PRO A 19 7.59 9.95 7.14
N GLU A 20 8.68 9.52 7.76
CA GLU A 20 9.25 8.18 7.59
C GLU A 20 8.34 7.10 8.18
N GLN A 21 7.77 7.37 9.36
CA GLN A 21 6.81 6.48 10.00
C GLN A 21 5.52 6.36 9.19
N LEU A 22 5.01 7.47 8.63
CA LEU A 22 3.84 7.45 7.73
C LEU A 22 4.12 6.61 6.48
N ARG A 23 5.30 6.77 5.87
CA ARG A 23 5.72 5.94 4.74
C ARG A 23 5.77 4.45 5.11
N MET A 24 6.30 4.13 6.29
CA MET A 24 6.32 2.74 6.78
C MET A 24 4.91 2.19 6.98
N MET A 25 4.01 2.97 7.57
CA MET A 25 2.60 2.58 7.77
C MET A 25 1.88 2.29 6.44
N LEU A 26 2.15 3.09 5.40
CA LEU A 26 1.64 2.82 4.05
C LEU A 26 2.17 1.48 3.51
N LEU A 27 3.49 1.22 3.62
CA LEU A 27 4.08 -0.04 3.17
C LEU A 27 3.49 -1.25 3.92
N GLU A 28 3.35 -1.16 5.24
CA GLU A 28 2.72 -2.20 6.06
C GLU A 28 1.25 -2.42 5.68
N GLY A 29 0.49 -1.34 5.45
CA GLY A 29 -0.89 -1.39 4.98
C GLY A 29 -1.03 -2.07 3.63
N ALA A 30 -0.19 -1.70 2.65
CA ALA A 30 -0.18 -2.33 1.34
C ALA A 30 0.11 -3.84 1.44
N LEU A 31 1.11 -4.25 2.23
CA LEU A 31 1.44 -5.65 2.45
C LEU A 31 0.29 -6.43 3.10
N GLN A 32 -0.43 -5.81 4.06
CA GLN A 32 -1.58 -6.43 4.69
C GLN A 32 -2.71 -6.66 3.67
N PHE A 33 -3.07 -5.63 2.89
CA PHE A 33 -4.13 -5.76 1.89
C PHE A 33 -3.79 -6.73 0.75
N MET A 34 -2.53 -6.81 0.33
CA MET A 34 -2.07 -7.84 -0.61
C MET A 34 -2.25 -9.26 -0.06
N ARG A 35 -2.02 -9.46 1.24
CA ARG A 35 -2.24 -10.76 1.89
C ARG A 35 -3.72 -11.09 1.95
N ASP A 36 -4.56 -10.12 2.30
CA ASP A 36 -6.01 -10.29 2.34
C ASP A 36 -6.57 -10.65 0.96
N GLY A 37 -6.08 -9.98 -0.09
CA GLY A 37 -6.45 -10.29 -1.48
C GLY A 37 -6.06 -11.72 -1.87
N ARG A 38 -4.81 -12.12 -1.57
CA ARG A 38 -4.31 -13.48 -1.80
C ARG A 38 -5.10 -14.54 -1.04
N GLU A 39 -5.50 -14.27 0.20
CA GLU A 39 -6.37 -15.16 0.98
C GLU A 39 -7.75 -15.29 0.34
N GLY A 40 -8.31 -14.19 -0.15
CA GLY A 40 -9.56 -14.18 -0.91
C GLY A 40 -9.51 -15.10 -2.12
N LEU A 41 -8.44 -14.99 -2.94
CA LEU A 41 -8.20 -15.88 -4.07
C LEU A 41 -8.16 -17.36 -3.64
N ALA A 42 -7.37 -17.68 -2.61
CA ALA A 42 -7.22 -19.06 -2.12
C ALA A 42 -8.55 -19.65 -1.63
N ALA A 43 -9.39 -18.82 -1.01
CA ALA A 43 -10.71 -19.20 -0.53
C ALA A 43 -11.83 -19.12 -1.60
N ARG A 44 -11.50 -18.75 -2.84
CA ARG A 44 -12.47 -18.42 -3.91
C ARG A 44 -13.48 -17.33 -3.51
N ASN A 45 -13.12 -16.48 -2.56
CA ASN A 45 -13.84 -15.28 -2.22
C ASN A 45 -13.30 -14.12 -3.07
N TYR A 46 -13.88 -13.96 -4.26
CA TYR A 46 -13.43 -12.96 -5.24
C TYR A 46 -13.71 -11.53 -4.80
N GLU A 47 -14.73 -11.29 -3.96
CA GLU A 47 -14.99 -9.97 -3.38
C GLU A 47 -13.86 -9.55 -2.44
N LYS A 48 -13.48 -10.42 -1.49
CA LYS A 48 -12.32 -10.19 -0.61
C LYS A 48 -11.02 -10.02 -1.40
N SER A 49 -10.85 -10.80 -2.47
CA SER A 49 -9.71 -10.68 -3.39
C SER A 49 -9.64 -9.27 -4.00
N TYR A 50 -10.73 -8.87 -4.64
CA TYR A 50 -10.86 -7.59 -5.33
C TYR A 50 -10.66 -6.42 -4.36
N ASP A 51 -11.29 -6.46 -3.19
CA ASP A 51 -11.17 -5.42 -2.18
C ASP A 51 -9.72 -5.28 -1.68
N GLY A 52 -9.09 -6.40 -1.32
CA GLY A 52 -7.69 -6.41 -0.86
C GLY A 52 -6.74 -5.84 -1.91
N PHE A 53 -6.83 -6.29 -3.16
CA PHE A 53 -5.96 -5.77 -4.22
C PHE A 53 -6.29 -4.32 -4.60
N SER A 54 -7.55 -3.90 -4.53
CA SER A 54 -7.93 -2.51 -4.78
C SER A 54 -7.36 -1.55 -3.73
N GLN A 55 -7.43 -1.92 -2.45
CA GLN A 55 -6.81 -1.14 -1.37
C GLN A 55 -5.28 -1.10 -1.49
N ALA A 56 -4.65 -2.23 -1.82
CA ALA A 56 -3.21 -2.26 -2.08
C ALA A 56 -2.80 -1.35 -3.25
N LYS A 57 -3.54 -1.39 -4.38
CA LYS A 57 -3.30 -0.51 -5.54
C LYS A 57 -3.38 0.97 -5.18
N ALA A 58 -4.38 1.36 -4.38
CA ALA A 58 -4.54 2.74 -3.93
C ALA A 58 -3.31 3.23 -3.16
N ILE A 59 -2.80 2.42 -2.22
CA ILE A 59 -1.60 2.78 -1.44
C ILE A 59 -0.35 2.88 -2.32
N ILE A 60 -0.16 1.92 -3.25
CA ILE A 60 0.99 1.95 -4.17
C ILE A 60 0.97 3.20 -5.04
N LEU A 61 -0.20 3.63 -5.52
CA LEU A 61 -0.35 4.86 -6.29
C LEU A 61 0.02 6.10 -5.46
N GLU A 62 -0.38 6.17 -4.21
CA GLU A 62 0.02 7.26 -3.31
C GLU A 62 1.53 7.27 -3.05
N LEU A 63 2.14 6.10 -2.85
CA LEU A 63 3.60 5.99 -2.68
C LEU A 63 4.38 6.45 -3.92
N MET A 64 3.83 6.22 -5.12
CA MET A 64 4.38 6.73 -6.39
C MET A 64 4.27 8.25 -6.45
N ASN A 65 3.09 8.79 -6.17
CA ASN A 65 2.82 10.24 -6.22
C ASN A 65 3.63 11.02 -5.17
N ALA A 66 3.99 10.39 -4.05
CA ALA A 66 4.77 10.98 -2.98
C ALA A 66 6.30 10.97 -3.20
N LEU A 67 6.79 10.47 -4.34
CA LEU A 67 8.21 10.53 -4.68
C LEU A 67 8.63 11.98 -4.98
N LYS A 68 9.87 12.33 -4.62
CA LYS A 68 10.47 13.67 -4.80
C LYS A 68 11.73 13.58 -5.67
N PRO A 69 11.59 13.46 -7.00
CA PRO A 69 12.73 13.33 -7.91
C PRO A 69 13.71 14.50 -7.82
N GLU A 70 13.25 15.68 -7.44
CA GLU A 70 14.07 16.88 -7.22
C GLU A 70 15.06 16.74 -6.06
N VAL A 71 14.79 15.85 -5.10
CA VAL A 71 15.68 15.60 -3.94
C VAL A 71 16.64 14.45 -4.22
N ALA A 72 16.16 13.37 -4.84
CA ALA A 72 16.94 12.15 -5.07
C ALA A 72 16.50 11.46 -6.36
N PRO A 73 16.92 11.93 -7.54
CA PRO A 73 16.37 11.52 -8.84
C PRO A 73 16.60 10.03 -9.12
N GLU A 74 17.82 9.53 -8.91
CA GLU A 74 18.15 8.12 -9.17
C GLU A 74 17.40 7.16 -8.26
N LEU A 75 17.24 7.51 -6.98
CA LEU A 75 16.48 6.69 -6.03
C LEU A 75 15.00 6.70 -6.40
N CYS A 76 14.43 7.87 -6.69
CA CYS A 76 13.04 7.98 -7.09
C CYS A 76 12.77 7.22 -8.39
N ALA A 77 13.67 7.23 -9.37
CA ALA A 77 13.53 6.45 -10.60
C ALA A 77 13.46 4.94 -10.32
N ARG A 78 14.32 4.42 -9.43
CA ARG A 78 14.28 3.00 -9.04
C ARG A 78 13.01 2.64 -8.28
N LEU A 79 12.56 3.49 -7.36
CA LEU A 79 11.31 3.28 -6.60
C LEU A 79 10.08 3.37 -7.51
N GLN A 80 10.05 4.33 -8.43
CA GLN A 80 8.97 4.47 -9.40
C GLN A 80 8.84 3.19 -10.24
N ALA A 81 9.94 2.65 -10.77
CA ALA A 81 9.94 1.41 -11.53
C ALA A 81 9.42 0.22 -10.70
N LEU A 82 9.85 0.12 -9.44
CA LEU A 82 9.38 -0.92 -8.52
C LEU A 82 7.89 -0.82 -8.25
N TYR A 83 7.38 0.38 -7.94
CA TYR A 83 5.98 0.59 -7.65
C TYR A 83 5.08 0.36 -8.86
N VAL A 84 5.51 0.78 -10.07
CA VAL A 84 4.82 0.45 -11.33
C VAL A 84 4.73 -1.06 -11.53
N TYR A 85 5.83 -1.79 -11.28
CA TYR A 85 5.85 -3.24 -11.40
C TYR A 85 4.87 -3.90 -10.42
N ILE A 86 4.86 -3.48 -9.15
CA ILE A 86 3.91 -3.98 -8.15
C ILE A 86 2.47 -3.67 -8.57
N PHE A 87 2.16 -2.44 -8.98
CA PHE A 87 0.83 -2.04 -9.41
C PHE A 87 0.32 -2.89 -10.58
N ARG A 88 1.21 -3.17 -11.55
CA ARG A 88 0.91 -4.05 -12.68
C ARG A 88 0.56 -5.46 -12.22
N LEU A 89 1.36 -6.06 -11.34
CA LEU A 89 1.08 -7.41 -10.80
C LEU A 89 -0.26 -7.46 -10.05
N LEU A 90 -0.57 -6.44 -9.26
CA LEU A 90 -1.86 -6.35 -8.58
C LEU A 90 -3.02 -6.25 -9.56
N THR A 91 -2.84 -5.55 -10.68
CA THR A 91 -3.88 -5.39 -11.71
C THR A 91 -4.10 -6.68 -12.50
N GLU A 92 -3.02 -7.41 -12.81
CA GLU A 92 -3.11 -8.72 -13.48
C GLU A 92 -3.71 -9.81 -12.58
N GLY A 93 -3.51 -9.72 -11.26
CA GLY A 93 -4.08 -10.64 -10.28
C GLY A 93 -5.44 -10.23 -9.68
N SER A 94 -5.97 -9.06 -10.05
CA SER A 94 -7.27 -8.53 -9.58
C SER A 94 -8.45 -9.29 -10.15
#